data_AF-A0A7K4I9D3-F1
#
_entry.id   AF-A0A7K4I9D3-F1
#
_cell.length_a   1.000
_cell.length_b   1.000
_cell.length_c   1.000
_cell.angle_alpha   90.00
_cell.angle_beta   90.00
_cell.angle_gamma   90.00
#
_symmetry.space_group_name_H-M   'P 1'
#
loop_
_entity.id
_entity.type
_entity.pdbx_description
1 polymer ?
#
loop_
_entity_poly.entity_id
_entity_poly.type
_entity_poly.pdbx_seq_one_letter_code
_entity_poly.pdbx_strand_id
1 'polypeptide(L)' 'MWRDDLRGIFYIALKDMRTYYFKPPSISWGTVFPFAWILAFYLRNPQNFAQLVPGLIAMTILFSTTAAEAVVINFELRL' A
#
# COMPACT_ATOMS: atom_id res chain seq x y z
N MET A 1 -23.68 13.10 -15.97
CA MET A 1 -23.70 12.89 -14.50
C MET A 1 -22.88 11.68 -14.11
N TRP A 2 -23.43 10.47 -13.87
CA TRP A 2 -22.63 9.34 -13.35
C TRP A 2 -21.36 8.98 -14.15
N ARG A 3 -21.40 9.12 -15.49
CA ARG A 3 -20.22 8.88 -16.35
C ARG A 3 -19.12 9.92 -16.13
N ASP A 4 -19.50 11.17 -15.89
CA ASP A 4 -18.56 12.26 -15.68
C ASP A 4 -17.97 12.20 -14.27
N ASP A 5 -18.77 11.80 -13.29
CA ASP A 5 -18.33 11.54 -11.91
C ASP A 5 -17.29 10.40 -11.86
N LEU A 6 -17.58 9.27 -12.54
CA LEU A 6 -16.64 8.15 -12.65
C LEU A 6 -15.34 8.52 -13.36
N ARG A 7 -15.42 9.36 -14.41
CA ARG A 7 -14.23 9.90 -15.09
C ARG A 7 -13.41 10.77 -14.13
N GLY A 8 -14.06 11.65 -13.37
CA GLY A 8 -13.42 12.49 -12.37
C GLY A 8 -12.66 11.66 -11.33
N ILE A 9 -13.32 10.67 -10.73
CA ILE A 9 -12.71 9.75 -9.76
C ILE A 9 -11.49 9.05 -10.37
N PHE A 10 -11.60 8.55 -11.59
CA PHE A 10 -10.49 7.88 -12.27
C PHE A 10 -9.28 8.79 -12.48
N TYR A 11 -9.49 10.02 -12.92
CA TYR A 11 -8.38 10.97 -13.13
C TYR A 11 -7.74 11.44 -11.83
N ILE A 12 -8.51 11.59 -10.75
CA ILE A 12 -7.96 11.86 -9.42
C ILE A 12 -7.09 10.69 -8.96
N ALA A 13 -7.60 9.46 -9.04
CA ALA A 13 -6.83 8.27 -8.67
C ALA A 13 -5.54 8.14 -9.51
N LEU A 14 -5.62 8.41 -10.82
CA LEU A 14 -4.45 8.37 -11.70
C LEU A 14 -3.39 9.43 -11.33
N LYS A 15 -3.83 10.64 -10.98
CA LYS A 15 -2.96 11.71 -10.50
C LYS A 15 -2.28 11.30 -9.19
N ASP A 16 -3.03 10.77 -8.23
CA ASP A 16 -2.50 10.36 -6.93
C ASP A 16 -1.50 9.21 -7.06
N MET A 17 -1.79 8.23 -7.92
CA MET A 17 -0.86 7.13 -8.22
C MET A 17 0.49 7.65 -8.72
N ARG A 18 0.48 8.60 -9.66
CA ARG A 18 1.70 9.20 -10.20
C ARG A 18 2.44 10.08 -9.19
N THR A 19 1.70 10.81 -8.36
CA THR A 19 2.27 11.82 -7.47
C THR A 19 2.85 11.20 -6.20
N TYR A 20 2.15 10.22 -5.63
CA TYR A 20 2.45 9.67 -4.31
C TYR A 20 2.86 8.20 -4.37
N TYR A 21 2.07 7.34 -5.01
CA TYR A 21 2.28 5.88 -4.91
C TYR A 21 3.45 5.36 -5.73
N PHE A 22 3.76 5.96 -6.89
CA PHE A 22 4.89 5.56 -7.73
C PHE A 22 6.24 6.14 -7.28
N LYS A 23 6.31 6.74 -6.09
CA LYS A 23 7.57 7.20 -5.53
C LYS A 23 8.37 6.01 -4.99
N PRO A 24 9.71 6.01 -5.16
CA PRO A 24 10.55 4.91 -4.69
C PRO A 24 10.31 4.54 -3.22
N PRO A 25 10.14 5.50 -2.27
CA PRO A 25 9.87 5.16 -0.88
C PRO A 25 8.52 4.45 -0.66
N SER A 26 7.45 4.87 -1.35
CA SER A 26 6.13 4.22 -1.24
C SER A 26 6.15 2.80 -1.78
N ILE A 27 6.78 2.58 -2.94
CA ILE A 27 6.91 1.24 -3.52
C ILE A 27 7.81 0.37 -2.65
N SER A 28 8.96 0.88 -2.22
CA SER A 28 9.95 0.09 -1.47
C SER A 28 9.37 -0.37 -0.14
N TRP A 29 8.88 0.55 0.70
CA TRP A 29 8.41 0.21 2.03
C TRP A 29 7.06 -0.50 2.01
N GLY A 30 6.17 -0.12 1.08
CA GLY A 30 4.90 -0.83 0.87
C GLY A 30 5.09 -2.28 0.44
N THR A 31 6.23 -2.63 -0.16
CA THR A 31 6.54 -4.01 -0.59
C THR A 31 7.40 -4.76 0.43
N VAL A 32 8.47 -4.14 0.93
CA VAL A 32 9.46 -4.80 1.80
C VAL A 32 8.83 -5.34 3.07
N PHE A 33 7.97 -4.56 3.76
CA PHE A 33 7.38 -5.01 5.02
C PHE A 33 6.44 -6.22 4.87
N PRO A 34 5.47 -6.21 3.94
CA PRO A 34 4.65 -7.40 3.67
C PRO A 34 5.47 -8.64 3.37
N PHE A 35 6.47 -8.55 2.49
CA PHE A 35 7.30 -9.69 2.13
C PHE A 35 8.13 -10.19 3.31
N ALA A 36 8.72 -9.28 4.09
CA ALA A 36 9.51 -9.64 5.27
C ALA A 36 8.68 -10.42 6.30
N TRP A 37 7.45 -9.98 6.58
CA TRP A 37 6.60 -10.70 7.54
C TRP A 37 6.01 -11.98 6.97
N ILE A 38 5.57 -12.00 5.71
CA ILE A 38 5.14 -13.24 5.04
C ILE A 38 6.24 -14.30 5.20
N LEU A 39 7.50 -13.95 4.93
CA LEU A 39 8.63 -14.84 5.09
C LEU A 39 8.83 -15.25 6.56
N ALA A 40 8.80 -14.29 7.49
CA ALA A 40 8.97 -14.58 8.92
C ALA A 40 7.89 -15.54 9.47
N PHE A 41 6.62 -15.33 9.11
CA PHE A 41 5.50 -16.18 9.52
C PHE A 41 5.54 -17.55 8.85
N TYR A 42 5.92 -17.60 7.57
CA TYR A 42 6.11 -18.85 6.85
C TYR A 42 7.22 -19.70 7.48
N LEU A 43 8.38 -19.11 7.75
CA LEU A 43 9.51 -19.81 8.40
C LEU A 43 9.16 -20.30 9.81
N ARG A 44 8.30 -19.58 10.54
CA ARG A 44 7.86 -19.97 11.88
C ARG A 44 6.91 -21.17 11.89
N ASN A 45 5.97 -21.26 10.94
CA ASN A 45 5.03 -22.37 10.86
C ASN A 45 4.55 -22.60 9.41
N PRO A 46 5.31 -23.33 8.59
CA PRO A 46 4.98 -23.54 7.18
C PRO A 46 3.74 -24.42 7.00
N GLN A 47 3.44 -25.33 7.94
CA GLN A 47 2.31 -26.26 7.85
C GLN A 47 0.95 -25.56 8.04
N ASN A 48 0.88 -24.54 8.90
CA ASN A 48 -0.36 -23.79 9.17
C ASN A 48 -0.38 -22.39 8.55
N PHE A 49 0.52 -22.10 7.61
CA PHE A 49 0.65 -20.77 7.01
C PHE A 49 -0.67 -20.25 6.38
N ALA A 50 -1.47 -21.13 5.78
CA ALA A 50 -2.74 -20.77 5.16
C ALA A 50 -3.71 -20.08 6.13
N GLN A 51 -3.67 -20.43 7.43
CA GLN A 51 -4.52 -19.81 8.46
C GLN A 51 -4.12 -18.35 8.75
N LEU A 52 -2.88 -17.96 8.42
CA LEU A 52 -2.34 -16.63 8.65
C LEU A 52 -2.58 -15.68 7.46
N VAL A 53 -2.93 -16.21 6.28
CA VAL A 53 -3.09 -15.44 5.03
C VAL A 53 -4.08 -14.27 5.19
N PRO A 54 -5.27 -14.42 5.79
CA PRO A 54 -6.19 -13.28 5.96
C PRO A 54 -5.59 -12.15 6.81
N GLY A 55 -4.87 -12.50 7.88
CA GLY A 55 -4.18 -11.52 8.73
C GLY A 55 -3.03 -10.83 7.98
N LEU A 56 -2.27 -11.57 7.18
CA LEU A 56 -1.20 -11.03 6.34
C LEU A 56 -1.74 -10.06 5.27
N ILE A 57 -2.90 -10.35 4.68
CA ILE A 57 -3.58 -9.44 3.74
C ILE A 57 -3.98 -8.15 4.48
N ALA A 58 -4.62 -8.26 5.65
CA ALA A 58 -5.03 -7.10 6.43
C ALA A 58 -3.83 -6.22 6.83
N MET A 59 -2.73 -6.83 7.29
CA MET A 59 -1.49 -6.11 7.60
C MET A 59 -0.90 -5.47 6.34
N THR A 60 -0.86 -6.18 5.22
CA THR A 60 -0.32 -5.65 3.96
C THR A 60 -1.07 -4.39 3.52
N ILE A 61 -2.40 -4.40 3.59
CA ILE A 61 -3.23 -3.23 3.26
C ILE A 61 -2.91 -2.07 4.22
N LEU A 62 -2.92 -2.33 5.53
CA LEU A 62 -2.66 -1.31 6.55
C LEU A 62 -1.30 -0.63 6.36
N PHE A 63 -0.23 -1.43 6.22
CA PHE A 63 1.12 -0.88 6.08
C PHE A 63 1.37 -0.25 4.70
N SER A 64 0.71 -0.73 3.65
CA SER A 64 0.77 -0.07 2.33
C SER A 64 0.14 1.32 2.38
N THR A 65 -0.97 1.49 3.12
CA THR A 65 -1.61 2.80 3.28
C THR A 65 -0.76 3.80 4.06
N THR A 66 -0.10 3.39 5.14
CA THR A 66 0.76 4.28 5.94
C THR A 66 2.06 4.64 5.21
N ALA A 67 2.60 3.74 4.36
CA ALA A 67 3.75 4.03 3.53
C ALA A 67 3.48 5.14 2.50
N ALA A 68 2.25 5.23 1.99
CA ALA A 68 1.84 6.34 1.13
C ALA A 68 1.74 7.66 1.91
N GLU A 69 1.15 7.64 3.10
CA GLU A 69 0.98 8.83 3.96
C GLU A 69 2.32 9.52 4.29
N ALA A 70 3.34 8.73 4.65
CA ALA A 70 4.69 9.23 4.91
C ALA A 70 5.31 9.94 3.69
N VAL A 71 4.93 9.55 2.47
CA VAL A 71 5.38 10.22 1.24
C VAL A 71 4.53 11.45 0.95
N VAL A 72 3.20 11.33 1.02
CA VAL A 72 2.27 12.44 0.76
C VAL A 72 2.62 13.66 1.59
N ILE A 73 2.87 13.49 2.90
CA ILE A 73 3.15 14.62 3.79
C ILE A 73 4.42 15.36 3.37
N ASN A 74 5.46 14.66 2.90
CA ASN A 74 6.69 15.30 2.44
C ASN A 74 6.50 16.13 1.16
N PHE A 75 5.49 15.82 0.34
CA PHE A 75 5.25 16.52 -0.94
C PHE A 75 4.15 17.57 -0.87
N GLU A 76 3.17 17.42 0.02
CA GLU A 76 2.08 18.38 0.18
C GLU A 76 2.35 19.43 1.25
N LEU A 77 3.18 19.13 2.24
CA LEU A 77 3.53 20.09 3.28
C LEU A 77 4.32 21.24 2.67
N ARG A 78 3.71 22.42 2.60
CA ARG A 78 4.36 23.68 2.22
C ARG A 78 4.82 24.38 3.49
N LEU A 79 6.06 24.11 3.90
CA LEU A 79 6.77 24.88 4.92
C LEU A 79 7.60 25.99 4.26
#